data_AF-A0A9E0CUD6-F1
#
_entry.id   AF-A0A9E0CUD6-F1
#
_cell.length_a   1.000
_cell.length_b   1.000
_cell.length_c   1.000
_cell.angle_alpha   90.00
_cell.angle_beta   90.00
_cell.angle_gamma   90.00
#
_symmetry.space_group_name_H-M   'P 1'
#
loop_
_entity.id
_entity.type
_entity.pdbx_description
1 polymer ?
#
loop_
_entity_poly.entity_id
_entity_poly.type
_entity_poly.pdbx_seq_one_letter_code
_entity_poly.pdbx_strand_id
1 'polypeptide(L)'
;MKKTWLLVVLLSAFSLVHAQEYVPFPTSNVYWNEIELYQGQCDPPEYCKNTFYLMGDTVIDSYLYKKIYSNDGNSTSYVGGLREENKRVFLYYTWCDHSVLLYDFNLNVGDTMFMSCLALECDINENNYMTVVSVDSVLLEDQSYRRRINFDSGPHMSWIEGVGSVSGLLYPHYSCILCICFRELICFQEDVNTLYLNEENAACFNYCVSVSDLKNNDKMFQVYPNPAKYQTSVTIKSNEGINRVELYDFLGRMIACEQKINSMEYKLQLGNLRQGVYFLRANLQNSQIVSNRLIIN
;
A
#
# COMPACT_ATOMS: atom_id res chain seq x y z
N MET A 1 -18.24 60.39 -18.10
CA MET A 1 -17.27 59.46 -18.74
C MET A 1 -16.22 58.87 -17.80
N LYS A 2 -15.85 59.50 -16.66
CA LYS A 2 -14.89 58.89 -15.69
C LYS A 2 -15.48 57.78 -14.80
N LYS A 3 -16.79 57.75 -14.56
CA LYS A 3 -17.45 56.75 -13.70
C LYS A 3 -17.64 55.37 -14.38
N THR A 4 -17.67 55.30 -15.71
CA THR A 4 -17.83 54.04 -16.46
C THR A 4 -16.52 53.24 -16.53
N TRP A 5 -15.37 53.90 -16.48
CA TRP A 5 -14.06 53.23 -16.46
C TRP A 5 -13.79 52.49 -15.15
N LEU A 6 -14.27 53.02 -14.01
CA LEU A 6 -14.16 52.37 -12.70
C LEU A 6 -14.92 51.04 -12.63
N LEU A 7 -16.09 50.94 -13.30
CA LEU A 7 -16.88 49.71 -13.37
C LEU A 7 -16.22 48.63 -14.24
N VAL A 8 -15.56 49.02 -15.32
CA VAL A 8 -14.84 48.07 -16.21
C VAL A 8 -13.59 47.51 -15.52
N VAL A 9 -12.86 48.34 -14.76
CA VAL A 9 -11.69 47.90 -13.98
C VAL A 9 -12.09 46.95 -12.84
N LEU A 10 -13.22 47.20 -12.18
CA LEU A 10 -13.76 46.29 -11.15
C LEU A 10 -14.20 44.94 -11.75
N LEU A 11 -14.81 44.92 -12.93
CA LEU A 11 -15.24 43.68 -13.61
C LEU A 11 -14.07 42.83 -14.13
N SER A 12 -12.95 43.44 -14.53
CA SER A 12 -11.73 42.70 -14.92
C SER A 12 -10.93 42.14 -13.73
N ALA A 13 -11.19 42.61 -12.51
CA ALA A 13 -10.52 42.12 -11.30
C ALA A 13 -11.15 40.81 -10.75
N PHE A 14 -12.37 40.46 -11.19
CA PHE A 14 -13.07 39.24 -10.75
C PHE A 14 -12.76 37.99 -11.59
N SER A 15 -12.02 38.11 -12.70
CA SER A 15 -11.78 36.98 -13.63
C SER A 15 -10.60 36.09 -13.28
N LEU A 16 -10.01 36.23 -12.08
CA LEU A 16 -8.87 35.41 -11.63
C LEU A 16 -9.12 34.74 -10.27
N VAL A 17 -10.38 34.41 -9.95
CA VAL A 17 -10.66 33.46 -8.87
C VAL A 17 -10.39 32.06 -9.42
N HIS A 18 -9.15 31.61 -9.33
CA HIS A 18 -8.86 30.18 -9.45
C HIS A 18 -9.37 29.53 -8.17
N ALA A 19 -10.51 28.84 -8.27
CA ALA A 19 -10.80 27.79 -7.31
C ALA A 19 -9.68 26.74 -7.42
N GLN A 20 -9.15 26.28 -6.29
CA GLN A 20 -8.19 25.19 -6.30
C GLN A 20 -8.81 23.99 -7.02
N GLU A 21 -8.14 23.50 -8.06
CA GLU A 21 -8.57 22.30 -8.77
C GLU A 21 -8.53 21.11 -7.81
N TYR A 22 -9.58 20.29 -7.85
CA TYR A 22 -9.67 19.11 -7.00
C TYR A 22 -8.54 18.14 -7.32
N VAL A 23 -7.86 17.65 -6.29
CA VAL A 23 -6.85 16.59 -6.46
C VAL A 23 -7.51 15.23 -6.18
N PRO A 24 -7.68 14.37 -7.22
CA PRO A 24 -8.32 13.08 -7.06
C PRO A 24 -7.49 12.12 -6.21
N PHE A 25 -8.16 11.14 -5.62
CA PHE A 25 -7.48 10.06 -4.92
C PHE A 25 -6.57 9.28 -5.89
N PRO A 26 -5.36 8.90 -5.48
CA PRO A 26 -4.40 8.25 -6.36
C PRO A 26 -4.89 6.89 -6.86
N THR A 27 -4.44 6.51 -8.05
CA THR A 27 -4.91 5.30 -8.73
C THR A 27 -3.88 4.16 -8.80
N SER A 28 -2.62 4.43 -8.52
CA SER A 28 -1.51 3.46 -8.61
C SER A 28 -0.22 4.02 -7.99
N ASN A 29 0.75 3.15 -7.69
CA ASN A 29 2.11 3.51 -7.26
C ASN A 29 2.17 4.42 -6.03
N VAL A 30 1.27 4.19 -5.08
CA VAL A 30 1.17 4.99 -3.86
C VAL A 30 1.29 4.15 -2.62
N TYR A 31 1.89 4.72 -1.58
CA TYR A 31 2.22 4.05 -0.34
C TYR A 31 1.86 4.94 0.85
N TRP A 32 1.03 4.41 1.75
CA TRP A 32 0.72 5.03 3.05
C TRP A 32 1.46 4.27 4.13
N ASN A 33 2.45 4.91 4.73
CA ASN A 33 3.22 4.34 5.83
C ASN A 33 2.62 4.80 7.15
N GLU A 34 2.07 3.87 7.91
CA GLU A 34 1.31 4.15 9.12
C GLU A 34 1.91 3.43 10.33
N ILE A 35 1.90 4.11 11.47
CA ILE A 35 2.17 3.49 12.76
C ILE A 35 0.87 3.27 13.51
N GLU A 36 0.81 2.18 14.25
CA GLU A 36 -0.28 1.84 15.14
C GLU A 36 0.26 1.44 16.51
N LEU A 37 -0.21 2.12 17.56
CA LEU A 37 -0.03 1.69 18.93
C LEU A 37 -1.26 0.87 19.33
N TYR A 38 -1.09 -0.41 19.64
CA TYR A 38 -2.15 -1.23 20.20
C TYR A 38 -1.65 -1.98 21.43
N GLN A 39 -1.90 -1.43 22.62
CA GLN A 39 -1.64 -2.05 23.94
C GLN A 39 -0.30 -2.83 24.09
N GLY A 40 0.78 -2.41 23.42
CA GLY A 40 2.08 -3.10 23.50
C GLY A 40 2.12 -4.51 22.88
N GLN A 41 1.20 -4.85 21.98
CA GLN A 41 1.22 -6.13 21.25
C GLN A 41 2.22 -6.15 20.08
N CYS A 42 2.91 -5.04 19.82
CA CYS A 42 3.85 -4.86 18.72
C CYS A 42 5.30 -4.89 19.24
N ASP A 43 6.19 -5.67 18.60
CA ASP A 43 7.61 -5.87 18.98
C ASP A 43 8.52 -5.72 17.73
N PRO A 44 9.59 -4.86 17.66
CA PRO A 44 9.95 -3.67 18.47
C PRO A 44 10.36 -2.39 17.65
N PRO A 45 10.35 -1.16 18.25
CA PRO A 45 9.81 -0.76 19.55
C PRO A 45 8.51 0.09 19.41
N GLU A 46 7.60 -0.07 20.37
CA GLU A 46 6.39 0.72 20.63
C GLU A 46 5.24 0.65 19.61
N TYR A 47 5.50 0.64 18.30
CA TYR A 47 4.44 0.73 17.29
C TYR A 47 4.50 -0.39 16.25
N CYS A 48 3.32 -0.89 15.87
CA CYS A 48 3.14 -1.68 14.67
C CYS A 48 3.30 -0.75 13.46
N LYS A 49 4.07 -1.17 12.46
CA LYS A 49 4.31 -0.42 11.24
C LYS A 49 3.63 -1.14 10.08
N ASN A 50 2.75 -0.44 9.38
CA ASN A 50 2.02 -1.01 8.25
C ASN A 50 2.11 -0.08 7.05
N THR A 51 2.35 -0.64 5.88
CA THR A 51 2.31 0.07 4.60
C THR A 51 1.09 -0.37 3.81
N PHE A 52 0.17 0.55 3.52
CA PHE A 52 -0.88 0.30 2.52
C PHE A 52 -0.42 0.75 1.14
N TYR A 53 -0.84 0.03 0.10
CA TYR A 53 -0.54 0.40 -1.28
C TYR A 53 -1.59 -0.08 -2.27
N LEU A 54 -1.64 0.57 -3.43
CA LEU A 54 -2.54 0.22 -4.52
C LEU A 54 -1.82 -0.59 -5.60
N MET A 55 -2.34 -1.77 -5.93
CA MET A 55 -1.75 -2.62 -6.95
C MET A 55 -2.79 -3.40 -7.77
N GLY A 56 -3.03 -2.92 -8.98
CA GLY A 56 -3.94 -3.54 -9.93
C GLY A 56 -5.41 -3.29 -9.62
N ASP A 57 -6.25 -3.83 -10.50
CA ASP A 57 -7.66 -3.51 -10.54
C ASP A 57 -8.51 -4.74 -10.20
N THR A 58 -9.72 -4.49 -9.70
CA THR A 58 -10.76 -5.51 -9.49
C THR A 58 -12.13 -4.96 -9.84
N VAL A 59 -13.07 -5.84 -10.17
CA VAL A 59 -14.47 -5.47 -10.41
C VAL A 59 -15.32 -6.08 -9.31
N ILE A 60 -16.09 -5.26 -8.60
CA ILE A 60 -16.96 -5.65 -7.50
C ILE A 60 -18.30 -4.95 -7.73
N ASP A 61 -19.40 -5.70 -7.74
CA ASP A 61 -20.76 -5.20 -8.01
C ASP A 61 -20.88 -4.32 -9.28
N SER A 62 -20.13 -4.68 -10.33
CA SER A 62 -20.02 -3.95 -11.61
C SER A 62 -19.26 -2.62 -11.56
N TYR A 63 -18.67 -2.26 -10.43
CA TYR A 63 -17.82 -1.09 -10.29
C TYR A 63 -16.34 -1.48 -10.33
N LEU A 64 -15.52 -0.62 -10.93
CA LEU A 64 -14.06 -0.79 -11.00
C LEU A 64 -13.40 -0.22 -9.73
N TYR A 65 -12.63 -1.04 -9.02
CA TYR A 65 -11.86 -0.65 -7.85
C TYR A 65 -10.37 -0.87 -8.07
N LYS A 66 -9.56 -0.02 -7.45
CA LYS A 66 -8.12 -0.26 -7.24
C LYS A 66 -7.93 -1.15 -6.03
N LYS A 67 -7.18 -2.26 -6.19
CA LYS A 67 -6.91 -3.19 -5.09
C LYS A 67 -5.99 -2.56 -4.06
N ILE A 68 -6.36 -2.69 -2.79
CA ILE A 68 -5.56 -2.26 -1.64
C ILE A 68 -4.88 -3.48 -1.04
N TYR A 69 -3.60 -3.33 -0.73
CA TYR A 69 -2.82 -4.29 0.02
C TYR A 69 -2.24 -3.63 1.26
N SER A 70 -2.04 -4.42 2.32
CA SER A 70 -1.28 -4.03 3.51
C SER A 70 -0.02 -4.87 3.63
N ASN A 71 1.04 -4.28 4.21
CA ASN A 71 2.28 -4.97 4.51
C ASN A 71 2.81 -4.53 5.89
N ASP A 72 2.95 -5.49 6.81
CA ASP A 72 3.40 -5.28 8.19
C ASP A 72 4.92 -5.48 8.38
N GLY A 73 5.66 -5.62 7.29
CA GLY A 73 7.08 -5.97 7.24
C GLY A 73 7.38 -7.46 7.18
N ASN A 74 6.40 -8.32 7.49
CA ASN A 74 6.55 -9.77 7.46
C ASN A 74 5.72 -10.41 6.36
N SER A 75 4.52 -9.88 6.11
CA SER A 75 3.52 -10.47 5.23
C SER A 75 2.78 -9.39 4.44
N THR A 76 2.24 -9.79 3.30
CA THR A 76 1.35 -8.94 2.51
C THR A 76 -0.04 -9.54 2.53
N SER A 77 -1.04 -8.72 2.83
CA SER A 77 -2.45 -9.11 2.84
C SER A 77 -3.26 -8.30 1.85
N TYR A 78 -4.17 -8.95 1.14
CA TYR A 78 -5.17 -8.25 0.32
C TYR A 78 -6.26 -7.70 1.23
N VAL A 79 -6.49 -6.40 1.19
CA VAL A 79 -7.39 -5.71 2.11
C VAL A 79 -8.77 -5.50 1.48
N GLY A 80 -8.81 -5.05 0.23
CA GLY A 80 -10.06 -4.64 -0.40
C GLY A 80 -9.87 -3.84 -1.68
N GLY A 81 -10.83 -2.98 -2.00
CA GLY A 81 -10.81 -2.09 -3.16
C GLY A 81 -11.16 -0.65 -2.80
N LEU A 82 -10.44 0.32 -3.37
CA LEU A 82 -10.83 1.74 -3.37
C LEU A 82 -11.38 2.17 -4.71
N ARG A 83 -12.41 3.01 -4.68
CA ARG A 83 -12.97 3.68 -5.85
C ARG A 83 -13.29 5.11 -5.50
N GLU A 84 -13.08 6.04 -6.43
CA GLU A 84 -13.49 7.42 -6.27
C GLU A 84 -14.55 7.79 -7.32
N GLU A 85 -15.63 8.43 -6.89
CA GLU A 85 -16.63 9.03 -7.76
C GLU A 85 -17.13 10.36 -7.16
N ASN A 86 -17.16 11.42 -7.95
CA ASN A 86 -17.65 12.74 -7.52
C ASN A 86 -17.01 13.22 -6.20
N LYS A 87 -15.68 13.09 -6.08
CA LYS A 87 -14.89 13.45 -4.89
C LYS A 87 -15.24 12.66 -3.62
N ARG A 88 -15.92 11.53 -3.78
CA ARG A 88 -16.20 10.57 -2.70
C ARG A 88 -15.39 9.31 -2.94
N VAL A 89 -14.69 8.88 -1.91
CA VAL A 89 -13.89 7.66 -1.92
C VAL A 89 -14.68 6.57 -1.21
N PHE A 90 -14.89 5.46 -1.89
CA PHE A 90 -15.58 4.27 -1.42
C PHE A 90 -14.58 3.15 -1.20
N LEU A 91 -14.77 2.42 -0.10
CA LEU A 91 -14.00 1.25 0.27
C LEU A 91 -14.89 0.02 0.18
N TYR A 92 -14.49 -0.98 -0.59
CA TYR A 92 -14.98 -2.34 -0.43
C TYR A 92 -13.96 -3.12 0.39
N TYR A 93 -14.30 -3.44 1.63
CA TYR A 93 -13.45 -4.26 2.48
C TYR A 93 -13.72 -5.75 2.23
N THR A 94 -12.70 -6.60 2.27
CA THR A 94 -12.86 -8.04 1.98
C THR A 94 -13.83 -8.77 2.93
N TRP A 95 -14.18 -8.15 4.06
CA TRP A 95 -15.00 -8.73 5.13
C TRP A 95 -16.40 -8.11 5.12
N CYS A 96 -16.66 -7.18 4.17
CA CYS A 96 -17.95 -6.58 3.91
C CYS A 96 -18.61 -7.20 2.66
N ASP A 97 -19.93 -7.12 2.61
CA ASP A 97 -20.75 -7.49 1.45
C ASP A 97 -21.20 -6.27 0.61
N HIS A 98 -20.76 -5.07 1.00
CA HIS A 98 -21.06 -3.82 0.31
C HIS A 98 -19.91 -2.81 0.44
N SER A 99 -19.99 -1.73 -0.33
CA SER A 99 -19.03 -0.62 -0.25
C SER A 99 -19.45 0.41 0.78
N VAL A 100 -18.49 0.88 1.58
CA VAL A 100 -18.68 1.95 2.56
C VAL A 100 -18.09 3.26 2.05
N LEU A 101 -18.71 4.39 2.41
CA LEU A 101 -18.15 5.71 2.14
C LEU A 101 -16.98 5.96 3.11
N LEU A 102 -15.77 6.06 2.58
CA LEU A 102 -14.55 6.26 3.36
C LEU A 102 -14.22 7.76 3.51
N TYR A 103 -14.34 8.51 2.42
CA TYR A 103 -14.09 9.96 2.40
C TYR A 103 -15.14 10.68 1.55
N ASP A 104 -15.59 11.86 2.00
CA ASP A 104 -16.32 12.82 1.16
C ASP A 104 -15.57 14.16 1.14
N PHE A 105 -14.86 14.44 0.05
CA PHE A 105 -14.13 15.71 -0.10
C PHE A 105 -15.05 16.86 -0.54
N ASN A 106 -16.36 16.66 -0.69
CA ASN A 106 -17.30 17.75 -0.93
C ASN A 106 -17.68 18.52 0.35
N LEU A 107 -17.29 18.03 1.53
CA LEU A 107 -17.64 18.65 2.81
C LEU A 107 -17.04 20.05 2.95
N ASN A 108 -17.84 20.96 3.51
CA ASN A 108 -17.51 22.35 3.81
C ASN A 108 -17.64 22.61 5.30
N VAL A 109 -17.16 23.77 5.76
CA VAL A 109 -17.25 24.16 7.18
C VAL A 109 -18.70 24.09 7.67
N GLY A 110 -18.93 23.36 8.77
CA GLY A 110 -20.25 23.10 9.35
C GLY A 110 -20.94 21.84 8.83
N ASP A 111 -20.47 21.24 7.73
CA ASP A 111 -20.95 19.93 7.30
C ASP A 111 -20.48 18.85 8.28
N THR A 112 -21.24 17.75 8.32
CA THR A 112 -20.96 16.61 9.20
C THR A 112 -20.80 15.35 8.39
N MET A 113 -20.00 14.42 8.90
CA MET A 113 -19.92 13.08 8.36
C MET A 113 -20.04 12.05 9.48
N PHE A 114 -20.72 10.96 9.16
CA PHE A 114 -20.82 9.82 10.05
C PHE A 114 -19.44 9.22 10.33
N MET A 115 -19.24 8.82 11.59
CA MET A 115 -18.00 8.33 12.14
C MET A 115 -18.26 7.00 12.87
N SER A 116 -17.46 5.98 12.62
CA SER A 116 -17.57 4.68 13.28
C SER A 116 -16.32 4.31 14.06
N CYS A 117 -16.43 4.20 15.38
CA CYS A 117 -15.37 3.79 16.32
C CYS A 117 -14.46 2.68 15.77
N LEU A 118 -15.04 1.72 15.03
CA LEU A 118 -14.33 0.66 14.35
C LEU A 118 -14.50 0.83 12.84
N ALA A 119 -13.43 1.23 12.15
CA ALA A 119 -13.37 1.28 10.68
C ALA A 119 -13.51 -0.09 9.99
N LEU A 120 -13.82 -1.15 10.75
CA LEU A 120 -13.91 -2.54 10.31
C LEU A 120 -15.31 -3.14 10.49
N GLU A 121 -16.27 -2.38 11.03
CA GLU A 121 -17.68 -2.81 11.01
C GLU A 121 -18.35 -2.25 9.75
N CYS A 122 -18.86 -3.15 8.91
CA CYS A 122 -19.51 -2.77 7.64
C CYS A 122 -20.88 -2.12 7.89
N ASP A 123 -21.55 -2.54 8.96
CA ASP A 123 -22.86 -2.04 9.39
C ASP A 123 -22.73 -1.49 10.80
N ILE A 124 -22.92 -0.18 10.97
CA ILE A 124 -22.76 0.48 12.27
C ILE A 124 -24.10 1.07 12.70
N ASN A 125 -24.52 0.76 13.93
CA ASN A 125 -25.76 1.22 14.55
C ASN A 125 -25.55 2.40 15.53
N GLU A 126 -24.46 3.15 15.38
CA GLU A 126 -24.15 4.30 16.22
C GLU A 126 -24.53 5.61 15.51
N ASN A 127 -24.71 6.68 16.28
CA ASN A 127 -24.95 8.04 15.78
C ASN A 127 -23.78 8.95 16.16
N ASN A 128 -22.57 8.56 15.74
CA ASN A 128 -21.37 9.36 15.95
C ASN A 128 -21.07 10.16 14.68
N TYR A 129 -20.84 11.46 14.84
CA TYR A 129 -20.56 12.37 13.73
C TYR A 129 -19.37 13.24 14.07
N MET A 130 -18.56 13.51 13.07
CA MET A 130 -17.51 14.52 13.10
C MET A 130 -17.96 15.74 12.28
N THR A 131 -17.63 16.94 12.75
CA THR A 131 -17.99 18.20 12.09
C THR A 131 -16.77 18.86 11.48
N VAL A 132 -16.89 19.38 10.26
CA VAL A 132 -15.82 20.18 9.65
C VAL A 132 -15.73 21.53 10.35
N VAL A 133 -14.59 21.80 11.00
CA VAL A 133 -14.32 23.06 11.72
C VAL A 133 -13.58 24.07 10.87
N SER A 134 -12.76 23.61 9.94
CA SER A 134 -12.06 24.48 9.01
C SER A 134 -11.67 23.73 7.74
N VAL A 135 -11.56 24.49 6.65
CA VAL A 135 -10.99 24.03 5.39
C VAL A 135 -9.88 25.01 5.04
N ASP A 136 -8.67 24.50 4.91
CA ASP A 136 -7.47 25.27 4.59
C ASP A 136 -6.65 24.56 3.51
N SER A 137 -5.42 25.04 3.29
CA SER A 137 -4.46 24.42 2.39
C SER A 137 -3.20 24.01 3.16
N VAL A 138 -2.68 22.82 2.88
CA VAL A 138 -1.41 22.33 3.40
C VAL A 138 -0.36 22.31 2.29
N LEU A 139 0.86 22.77 2.60
CA LEU A 139 2.02 22.65 1.72
C LEU A 139 2.59 21.23 1.84
N LEU A 140 2.77 20.56 0.71
CA LEU A 140 3.40 19.25 0.60
C LEU A 140 4.89 19.37 0.23
N GLU A 141 5.62 18.26 0.35
CA GLU A 141 7.07 18.20 0.09
C GLU A 141 7.44 18.61 -1.35
N ASP A 142 6.57 18.30 -2.32
CA ASP A 142 6.70 18.67 -3.73
C ASP A 142 6.41 20.16 -4.01
N GLN A 143 6.26 20.97 -2.96
CA GLN A 143 5.91 22.40 -3.01
C GLN A 143 4.50 22.69 -3.52
N SER A 144 3.67 21.67 -3.66
CA SER A 144 2.28 21.84 -4.05
C SER A 144 1.39 22.08 -2.82
N TYR A 145 0.32 22.83 -3.01
CA TYR A 145 -0.72 22.98 -2.00
C TYR A 145 -1.83 21.97 -2.24
N ARG A 146 -2.31 21.33 -1.17
CA ARG A 146 -3.50 20.48 -1.17
C ARG A 146 -4.55 21.05 -0.24
N ARG A 147 -5.81 20.95 -0.65
CA ARG A 147 -6.93 21.31 0.21
C ARG A 147 -7.00 20.31 1.37
N ARG A 148 -7.13 20.83 2.59
CA ARG A 148 -7.22 20.06 3.82
C ARG A 148 -8.51 20.40 4.55
N ILE A 149 -9.24 19.37 4.96
CA ILE A 149 -10.46 19.44 5.76
C ILE A 149 -10.09 19.04 7.18
N ASN A 150 -10.38 19.90 8.16
CA ASN A 150 -10.09 19.65 9.58
C ASN A 150 -11.39 19.47 10.36
N PHE A 151 -11.39 18.57 11.33
CA PHE A 151 -12.59 18.19 12.09
C PHE A 151 -12.52 18.54 13.58
N ASP A 152 -13.68 18.65 14.22
CA ASP A 152 -13.86 19.05 15.63
C ASP A 152 -13.35 18.05 16.68
N SER A 153 -13.01 16.84 16.24
CA SER A 153 -12.80 15.71 17.13
C SER A 153 -11.33 15.57 17.60
N GLY A 154 -10.45 16.52 17.23
CA GLY A 154 -9.09 16.66 17.79
C GLY A 154 -8.07 17.23 16.81
N PRO A 155 -6.89 17.66 17.27
CA PRO A 155 -5.88 18.34 16.44
C PRO A 155 -5.22 17.47 15.34
N HIS A 156 -5.45 16.16 15.36
CA HIS A 156 -4.87 15.20 14.41
C HIS A 156 -5.93 14.57 13.48
N MET A 157 -7.12 15.18 13.35
CA MET A 157 -8.18 14.69 12.47
C MET A 157 -8.34 15.63 11.27
N SER A 158 -7.53 15.37 10.24
CA SER A 158 -7.55 16.11 8.99
C SER A 158 -7.48 15.19 7.80
N TRP A 159 -8.15 15.56 6.71
CA TRP A 159 -8.02 14.88 5.43
C TRP A 159 -7.44 15.81 4.39
N ILE A 160 -6.56 15.28 3.57
CA ILE A 160 -5.87 16.03 2.52
C ILE A 160 -6.27 15.43 1.18
N GLU A 161 -6.73 16.27 0.25
CA GLU A 161 -7.07 15.84 -1.11
C GLU A 161 -5.88 15.13 -1.77
N GLY A 162 -6.13 13.99 -2.43
CA GLY A 162 -5.09 13.13 -3.01
C GLY A 162 -4.25 12.33 -2.01
N VAL A 163 -4.47 12.47 -0.70
CA VAL A 163 -3.72 11.73 0.34
C VAL A 163 -4.66 10.94 1.25
N GLY A 164 -5.78 11.50 1.68
CA GLY A 164 -6.68 10.89 2.67
C GLY A 164 -6.42 11.38 4.09
N SER A 165 -6.75 10.56 5.08
CA SER A 165 -6.64 10.91 6.49
C SER A 165 -5.20 10.87 7.01
N VAL A 166 -4.83 11.89 7.78
CA VAL A 166 -3.55 11.93 8.52
C VAL A 166 -3.52 10.94 9.69
N SER A 167 -4.65 10.31 10.05
CA SER A 167 -4.73 9.22 11.03
C SER A 167 -4.60 7.82 10.39
N GLY A 168 -4.39 7.73 9.08
CA GLY A 168 -4.23 6.49 8.31
C GLY A 168 -5.29 6.31 7.21
N LEU A 169 -4.92 5.64 6.12
CA LEU A 169 -5.70 5.48 4.89
C LEU A 169 -7.10 4.93 5.13
N LEU A 170 -7.24 3.93 6.00
CA LEU A 170 -8.52 3.28 6.30
C LEU A 170 -9.14 3.80 7.59
N TYR A 171 -8.56 4.85 8.17
CA TYR A 171 -8.97 5.44 9.44
C TYR A 171 -9.30 6.91 9.21
N PRO A 172 -10.51 7.19 8.66
CA PRO A 172 -10.93 8.55 8.36
C PRO A 172 -11.17 9.41 9.61
N HIS A 173 -10.95 8.86 10.82
CA HIS A 173 -11.15 9.57 12.08
C HIS A 173 -10.40 8.87 13.23
N TYR A 174 -10.37 9.52 14.39
CA TYR A 174 -9.85 8.98 15.65
C TYR A 174 -10.99 8.80 16.68
N SER A 175 -10.74 7.98 17.70
CA SER A 175 -11.60 7.61 18.84
C SER A 175 -12.37 6.28 18.70
N CYS A 176 -11.79 5.25 19.32
CA CYS A 176 -12.52 4.55 20.38
C CYS A 176 -12.04 5.06 21.74
N ILE A 177 -12.89 5.81 22.45
CA ILE A 177 -12.66 6.34 23.83
C ILE A 177 -12.27 5.23 24.83
N LEU A 178 -12.56 3.97 24.50
CA LEU A 178 -12.36 2.81 25.39
C LEU A 178 -11.06 2.03 25.13
N CYS A 179 -10.24 2.40 24.15
CA CYS A 179 -9.01 1.67 23.82
C CYS A 179 -7.79 2.60 23.75
N ILE A 180 -6.64 2.15 24.28
CA ILE A 180 -5.34 2.80 24.03
C ILE A 180 -4.87 2.34 22.66
N CYS A 181 -5.56 2.83 21.63
CA CYS A 181 -5.21 2.63 20.24
C CYS A 181 -4.97 3.98 19.57
N PHE A 182 -3.81 4.14 18.95
CA PHE A 182 -3.47 5.33 18.19
C PHE A 182 -2.92 4.91 16.84
N ARG A 183 -3.34 5.59 15.78
CA ARG A 183 -2.84 5.38 14.42
C ARG A 183 -2.53 6.71 13.80
N GLU A 184 -1.45 6.73 13.02
CA GLU A 184 -0.95 7.93 12.40
C GLU A 184 -0.32 7.62 11.04
N LEU A 185 -0.65 8.44 10.06
CA LEU A 185 0.05 8.46 8.78
C LEU A 185 1.40 9.13 9.00
N ILE A 186 2.47 8.35 8.95
CA ILE A 186 3.83 8.89 9.02
C ILE A 186 4.21 9.59 7.73
N CYS A 187 3.93 8.94 6.60
CA CYS A 187 4.17 9.54 5.32
C CYS A 187 3.32 8.93 4.20
N PHE A 188 3.11 9.72 3.15
CA PHE A 188 2.51 9.28 1.90
C PHE A 188 3.50 9.49 0.76
N GLN A 189 3.69 8.45 -0.04
CA GLN A 189 4.60 8.44 -1.18
C GLN A 189 3.82 8.17 -2.46
N GLU A 190 4.21 8.87 -3.52
CA GLU A 190 3.77 8.61 -4.89
C GLU A 190 5.01 8.34 -5.75
N ASP A 191 5.00 7.19 -6.42
CA ASP A 191 6.16 6.55 -7.04
C ASP A 191 7.34 6.38 -6.07
N VAL A 192 8.36 7.23 -6.18
CA VAL A 192 9.57 7.24 -5.35
C VAL A 192 9.66 8.49 -4.48
N ASN A 193 8.74 9.44 -4.65
CA ASN A 193 8.78 10.73 -3.99
C ASN A 193 7.87 10.70 -2.77
N THR A 194 8.39 11.16 -1.64
CA THR A 194 7.56 11.46 -0.48
C THR A 194 6.83 12.77 -0.73
N LEU A 195 5.50 12.74 -0.64
CA LEU A 195 4.64 13.92 -0.84
C LEU A 195 4.18 14.51 0.50
N TYR A 196 3.89 13.67 1.48
CA TYR A 196 3.51 14.10 2.82
C TYR A 196 4.38 13.43 3.87
N LEU A 197 4.82 14.20 4.86
CA LEU A 197 5.53 13.79 6.05
C LEU A 197 4.84 14.43 7.25
N ASN A 198 4.52 13.61 8.25
CA ASN A 198 3.86 14.12 9.44
C ASN A 198 4.82 14.84 10.41
N GLU A 199 6.08 14.42 10.45
CA GLU A 199 7.13 15.10 11.20
C GLU A 199 8.40 15.25 10.36
N GLU A 200 9.12 16.37 10.52
CA GLU A 200 10.33 16.73 9.77
C GLU A 200 11.48 15.71 9.84
N ASN A 201 11.37 14.66 10.68
CA ASN A 201 12.40 13.61 10.83
C ASN A 201 11.85 12.18 10.83
N ALA A 202 10.57 11.97 10.52
CA ALA A 202 10.02 10.63 10.46
C ALA A 202 10.38 9.96 9.12
N ALA A 203 11.15 8.86 9.17
CA ALA A 203 11.51 8.12 7.97
C ALA A 203 10.32 7.28 7.48
N CYS A 204 9.91 7.49 6.22
CA CYS A 204 9.09 6.50 5.50
C CYS A 204 9.74 5.13 5.59
N PHE A 205 9.01 4.13 6.08
CA PHE A 205 9.48 2.75 6.06
C PHE A 205 9.04 2.09 4.77
N ASN A 206 9.92 2.03 3.79
CA ASN A 206 9.71 1.18 2.63
C ASN A 206 10.00 -0.27 3.02
N TYR A 207 8.97 -1.01 3.43
CA TYR A 207 9.01 -2.45 3.19
C TYR A 207 9.18 -2.62 1.70
N CYS A 208 10.22 -3.31 1.24
CA CYS A 208 10.52 -3.47 -0.18
C CYS A 208 9.31 -4.08 -0.93
N VAL A 209 8.37 -3.26 -1.38
CA VAL A 209 7.41 -3.58 -2.42
C VAL A 209 8.14 -3.34 -3.74
N SER A 210 9.20 -4.13 -3.96
CA SER A 210 9.85 -4.15 -5.25
C SER A 210 8.93 -4.87 -6.23
N VAL A 211 8.19 -4.10 -7.00
CA VAL A 211 8.09 -4.37 -8.44
C VAL A 211 8.92 -3.30 -9.14
N SER A 212 10.20 -3.19 -8.79
CA SER A 212 11.11 -3.02 -9.90
C SER A 212 10.90 -4.29 -10.72
N ASP A 213 10.46 -4.14 -11.97
CA ASP A 213 10.90 -5.10 -12.98
C ASP A 213 12.35 -5.33 -12.66
N LEU A 214 12.68 -6.51 -12.13
CA LEU A 214 14.05 -6.94 -11.99
C LEU A 214 14.54 -6.81 -13.42
N LYS A 215 15.24 -5.71 -13.73
CA LYS A 215 16.13 -5.65 -14.87
C LYS A 215 16.91 -6.92 -14.71
N ASN A 216 16.59 -7.87 -15.57
CA ASN A 216 17.06 -9.23 -15.49
C ASN A 216 18.55 -9.17 -15.20
N ASN A 217 18.91 -9.38 -13.94
CA ASN A 217 20.18 -9.99 -13.61
C ASN A 217 19.97 -11.49 -13.88
N ASP A 218 19.59 -11.79 -15.14
CA ASP A 218 19.45 -13.12 -15.73
C ASP A 218 20.73 -13.95 -15.53
N LYS A 219 21.81 -13.37 -15.00
CA LYS A 219 23.09 -14.01 -14.76
C LYS A 219 23.36 -14.40 -13.30
N MET A 220 22.57 -13.95 -12.31
CA MET A 220 22.89 -14.21 -10.90
C MET A 220 22.44 -15.59 -10.41
N PHE A 221 21.27 -16.08 -10.84
CA PHE A 221 20.79 -17.42 -10.50
C PHE A 221 19.89 -17.99 -11.61
N GLN A 222 20.30 -19.09 -12.23
CA GLN A 222 19.62 -19.72 -13.36
C GLN A 222 19.27 -21.17 -13.04
N VAL A 223 18.08 -21.60 -13.42
CA VAL A 223 17.67 -23.02 -13.38
C VAL A 223 17.18 -23.41 -14.76
N TYR A 224 17.88 -24.33 -15.43
CA TYR A 224 17.56 -24.75 -16.79
C TYR A 224 17.81 -26.26 -17.03
N PRO A 225 17.06 -26.92 -17.93
CA PRO A 225 15.90 -26.38 -18.63
C PRO A 225 14.72 -26.19 -17.66
N ASN A 226 13.94 -25.13 -17.88
CA ASN A 226 12.70 -24.88 -17.16
C ASN A 226 11.67 -24.30 -18.16
N PRO A 227 10.65 -25.06 -18.57
CA PRO A 227 10.24 -26.36 -18.02
C PRO A 227 11.25 -27.50 -18.26
N ALA A 228 11.43 -28.34 -17.24
CA ALA A 228 12.23 -29.56 -17.29
C ALA A 228 11.39 -30.74 -17.77
N LYS A 229 12.02 -31.69 -18.45
CA LYS A 229 11.36 -32.94 -18.83
C LYS A 229 11.33 -33.92 -17.66
N TYR A 230 10.27 -34.71 -17.57
CA TYR A 230 10.15 -35.84 -16.63
C TYR A 230 11.37 -36.78 -16.73
N GLN A 231 11.83 -37.30 -15.59
CA GLN A 231 13.01 -38.19 -15.51
C GLN A 231 14.30 -37.61 -16.09
N THR A 232 14.46 -36.29 -16.02
CA THR A 232 15.73 -35.63 -16.38
C THR A 232 16.39 -34.96 -15.19
N SER A 233 17.21 -33.97 -15.46
CA SER A 233 17.95 -33.20 -14.50
C SER A 233 17.85 -31.73 -14.85
N VAL A 234 17.93 -30.87 -13.83
CA VAL A 234 18.09 -29.43 -14.03
C VAL A 234 19.46 -28.99 -13.58
N THR A 235 20.05 -28.09 -14.34
CA THR A 235 21.26 -27.38 -13.97
C THR A 235 20.88 -26.10 -13.24
N ILE A 236 21.47 -25.92 -12.07
CA ILE A 236 21.34 -24.74 -11.22
C ILE A 236 22.68 -24.04 -11.27
N LYS A 237 22.69 -22.79 -11.73
CA LYS A 237 23.88 -21.99 -11.88
C LYS A 237 23.74 -20.69 -11.09
N SER A 238 24.81 -20.28 -10.43
CA SER A 238 24.88 -19.10 -9.60
C SER A 238 26.19 -18.34 -9.87
N ASN A 239 26.21 -17.03 -9.61
CA ASN A 239 27.45 -16.25 -9.60
C ASN A 239 28.31 -16.49 -8.34
N GLU A 240 27.70 -17.04 -7.30
CA GLU A 240 28.35 -17.42 -6.03
C GLU A 240 28.27 -18.93 -5.81
N GLY A 241 29.20 -19.47 -5.02
CA GLY A 241 29.22 -20.90 -4.70
C GLY A 241 27.93 -21.35 -4.01
N ILE A 242 27.30 -22.40 -4.52
CA ILE A 242 26.08 -22.99 -3.96
C ILE A 242 26.49 -23.92 -2.82
N ASN A 243 25.97 -23.71 -1.62
CA ASN A 243 26.22 -24.58 -0.46
C ASN A 243 25.15 -25.67 -0.33
N ARG A 244 23.88 -25.26 -0.46
CA ARG A 244 22.71 -26.12 -0.25
C ARG A 244 21.64 -25.85 -1.29
N VAL A 245 20.99 -26.89 -1.79
CA VAL A 245 19.80 -26.82 -2.65
C VAL A 245 18.68 -27.60 -1.98
N GLU A 246 17.49 -27.02 -1.95
CA GLU A 246 16.26 -27.62 -1.45
C GLU A 246 15.21 -27.59 -2.55
N LEU A 247 14.42 -28.65 -2.65
CA LEU A 247 13.29 -28.73 -3.56
C LEU A 247 12.02 -28.93 -2.74
N TYR A 248 11.00 -28.14 -3.01
CA TYR A 248 9.70 -28.19 -2.36
C TYR A 248 8.61 -28.47 -3.39
N ASP A 249 7.57 -29.19 -2.99
CA ASP A 249 6.34 -29.28 -3.78
C ASP A 249 5.45 -28.04 -3.59
N PHE A 250 4.33 -27.98 -4.34
CA PHE A 250 3.40 -26.85 -4.28
C PHE A 250 2.68 -26.69 -2.93
N LEU A 251 2.72 -27.70 -2.05
CA LEU A 251 2.19 -27.64 -0.69
C LEU A 251 3.27 -27.22 0.33
N GLY A 252 4.47 -26.86 -0.13
CA GLY A 252 5.58 -26.46 0.73
C GLY A 252 6.30 -27.63 1.41
N ARG A 253 6.01 -28.87 1.02
CA ARG A 253 6.71 -30.05 1.58
C ARG A 253 8.07 -30.19 0.93
N MET A 254 9.11 -30.38 1.74
CA MET A 254 10.47 -30.61 1.24
C MET A 254 10.59 -32.01 0.62
N ILE A 255 10.96 -32.05 -0.65
CA ILE A 255 11.08 -33.25 -1.48
C ILE A 255 12.54 -33.69 -1.59
N ALA A 256 13.48 -32.74 -1.67
CA ALA A 256 14.91 -33.03 -1.75
C ALA A 256 15.73 -31.96 -1.01
N CYS A 257 16.89 -32.36 -0.49
CA CYS A 257 17.84 -31.47 0.15
C CYS A 257 19.27 -31.96 -0.11
N GLU A 258 19.99 -31.18 -0.91
CA GLU A 258 21.38 -31.42 -1.30
C GLU A 258 22.27 -30.41 -0.56
N GLN A 259 23.33 -30.88 0.10
CA GLN A 259 24.20 -30.07 0.96
C GLN A 259 25.67 -30.24 0.58
N LYS A 260 26.50 -29.28 1.01
CA LYS A 260 27.97 -29.29 0.81
C LYS A 260 28.37 -29.32 -0.68
N ILE A 261 27.58 -28.67 -1.53
CA ILE A 261 27.80 -28.62 -2.99
C ILE A 261 29.08 -27.85 -3.32
N ASN A 262 29.29 -26.68 -2.69
CA ASN A 262 30.46 -25.79 -2.83
C ASN A 262 30.91 -25.54 -4.28
N SER A 263 29.95 -25.36 -5.19
CA SER A 263 30.18 -25.14 -6.62
C SER A 263 29.23 -24.07 -7.14
N MET A 264 29.67 -23.27 -8.12
CA MET A 264 28.81 -22.29 -8.81
C MET A 264 27.75 -22.95 -9.70
N GLU A 265 27.91 -24.24 -10.00
CA GLU A 265 26.99 -25.03 -10.81
C GLU A 265 26.71 -26.38 -10.15
N TYR A 266 25.43 -26.77 -10.10
CA TYR A 266 24.97 -28.05 -9.56
C TYR A 266 23.89 -28.65 -10.44
N LYS A 267 23.96 -29.97 -10.65
CA LYS A 267 23.01 -30.72 -11.47
C LYS A 267 22.09 -31.55 -10.58
N LEU A 268 20.86 -31.08 -10.39
CA LEU A 268 19.85 -31.77 -9.60
C LEU A 268 19.12 -32.80 -10.46
N GLN A 269 19.10 -34.06 -10.00
CA GLN A 269 18.36 -35.14 -10.65
C GLN A 269 16.89 -35.08 -10.23
N LEU A 270 15.97 -35.04 -11.19
CA LEU A 270 14.52 -34.96 -10.92
C LEU A 270 13.88 -36.34 -10.73
N GLY A 271 14.60 -37.44 -11.02
CA GLY A 271 14.13 -38.81 -10.78
C GLY A 271 12.69 -39.06 -11.25
N ASN A 272 11.87 -39.63 -10.37
CA ASN A 272 10.47 -39.97 -10.65
C ASN A 272 9.48 -38.91 -10.13
N LEU A 273 9.91 -37.66 -9.93
CA LEU A 273 9.02 -36.59 -9.49
C LEU A 273 7.88 -36.39 -10.48
N ARG A 274 6.65 -36.30 -9.97
CA ARG A 274 5.45 -36.14 -10.79
C ARG A 274 5.52 -34.83 -11.58
N GLN A 275 4.82 -34.80 -12.71
CA GLN A 275 4.61 -33.55 -13.44
C GLN A 275 3.90 -32.54 -12.54
N GLY A 276 4.32 -31.29 -12.60
CA GLY A 276 3.78 -30.24 -11.74
C GLY A 276 4.75 -29.10 -11.44
N VAL A 277 4.35 -28.24 -10.51
CA VAL A 277 5.12 -27.08 -10.07
C VAL A 277 5.86 -27.41 -8.78
N TYR A 278 7.13 -27.07 -8.77
CA TYR A 278 8.05 -27.21 -7.64
C TYR A 278 8.75 -25.88 -7.37
N PHE A 279 9.19 -25.69 -6.14
CA PHE A 279 9.97 -24.52 -5.73
C PHE A 279 11.37 -24.96 -5.35
N LEU A 280 12.36 -24.43 -6.06
CA LEU A 280 13.76 -24.68 -5.79
C LEU A 280 14.33 -23.51 -4.99
N ARG A 281 15.00 -23.81 -3.88
CA ARG A 281 15.69 -22.83 -3.03
C ARG A 281 17.17 -23.20 -2.94
N ALA A 282 18.06 -22.24 -3.08
CA ALA A 282 19.49 -22.44 -2.91
C ALA A 282 20.05 -21.45 -1.89
N ASN A 283 20.90 -21.96 -0.98
CA ASN A 283 21.68 -21.13 -0.07
C ASN A 283 23.11 -21.03 -0.63
N LEU A 284 23.56 -19.81 -0.85
CA LEU A 284 24.87 -19.49 -1.40
C LEU A 284 25.90 -19.34 -0.26
N GLN A 285 27.19 -19.39 -0.60
CA GLN A 285 28.30 -19.28 0.35
C GLN A 285 28.36 -17.92 1.05
N ASN A 286 27.88 -16.86 0.40
CA ASN A 286 27.74 -15.52 0.99
C ASN A 286 26.49 -15.38 1.89
N SER A 287 25.84 -16.50 2.24
CA SER A 287 24.58 -16.57 3.01
C SER A 287 23.34 -16.01 2.32
N GLN A 288 23.43 -15.57 1.06
CA GLN A 288 22.25 -15.21 0.28
C GLN A 288 21.41 -16.45 -0.02
N ILE A 289 20.09 -16.24 -0.04
CA ILE A 289 19.11 -17.27 -0.35
C ILE A 289 18.40 -16.84 -1.62
N VAL A 290 18.44 -17.72 -2.62
CA VAL A 290 17.82 -17.49 -3.92
C VAL A 290 16.81 -18.60 -4.21
N SER A 291 15.78 -18.30 -4.98
CA SER A 291 14.75 -19.27 -5.33
C SER A 291 14.35 -19.18 -6.80
N ASN A 292 13.84 -20.28 -7.33
CA ASN A 292 13.30 -20.35 -8.69
C ASN A 292 12.12 -21.33 -8.73
N ARG A 293 11.09 -21.00 -9.51
CA ARG A 293 9.94 -21.87 -9.75
C ARG A 293 10.29 -22.86 -10.85
N LEU A 294 10.36 -24.15 -10.54
CA LEU A 294 10.63 -25.22 -11.48
C LEU A 294 9.32 -25.87 -11.98
N ILE A 295 9.16 -25.99 -13.29
CA ILE A 295 8.04 -26.70 -13.91
C ILE A 295 8.57 -28.03 -14.47
N ILE A 296 7.95 -29.15 -14.12
CA ILE A 296 8.26 -30.47 -14.67
C ILE A 296 7.11 -30.92 -15.58
N ASN A 297 7.42 -31.13 -16.87
CA ASN A 297 6.52 -31.62 -17.91
C ASN A 297 6.81 -33.07 -18.29
#